data_AF-A0AA40UY56-F1
#
_entry.id   AF-A0AA40UY56-F1
#
_cell.length_a   1.000
_cell.length_b   1.000
_cell.length_c   1.000
_cell.angle_alpha   90.00
_cell.angle_beta   90.00
_cell.angle_gamma   90.00
#
_symmetry.space_group_name_H-M   'P 1'
#
loop_
_entity.id
_entity.type
_entity.pdbx_description
1 polymer ?
#
loop_
_entity_poly.entity_id
_entity_poly.type
_entity_poly.pdbx_seq_one_letter_code
_entity_poly.pdbx_strand_id
1 'polypeptide(L)'
;MTITLLLAAVVMLAAALAVAVVAIVRGGGRHDDVAVLGDQIEDAAHAQARAVERLERELRGEIVEGARGSRTELAGSFARLQQTLAAQLTSVATVQNSQIDGFAQQLAKLVAGNAQQFDAMRDSLQRQAQQAREEQSAALRMFGDTLNRQLTQLTEANDRRIGEVRATLEQRLKEIETNNAAKLEEMRRTVDEKLHATLEQRLGESFKLVSDRLEQVHRGLGEMQTLAAGVGDLKKVLTNVKTRGTWGEVQLEALLEQMLTPDQYAKNVATVPKSSERVEFAIRLPGRDGGANDAPPVWLPIDAKFPREDYERLIDAQERADAAAVDEAARALEARVRAEARTIAEKYVAPPHTTDFALLFLPTEGLYAEILRRPGLTDLLQRDYRVTVAGPTTLTALLNSLQMGFRTLAIEKRSSEVWQVLGAVKTEFGKFGDVLARTKSQLETVTRSIEAAEQRTRVMNRKLKQVEALPGDTAAGLLGADGVDPDDA
;
A
#
# COMPACT_ATOMS: atom_id res chain seq x y z
N MET A 1 -97.87 -24.67 56.86
CA MET A 1 -97.84 -25.54 58.06
C MET A 1 -98.54 -24.92 59.28
N THR A 2 -98.63 -23.58 59.38
CA THR A 2 -99.29 -22.89 60.50
C THR A 2 -100.83 -22.86 60.40
N ILE A 3 -101.39 -22.76 59.19
CA ILE A 3 -102.85 -22.75 58.96
C ILE A 3 -103.50 -24.12 59.23
N THR A 4 -102.81 -25.21 58.91
CA THR A 4 -103.27 -26.59 59.15
C THR A 4 -103.34 -26.94 60.64
N LEU A 5 -102.43 -26.42 61.45
CA LEU A 5 -102.44 -26.59 62.91
C LEU A 5 -103.58 -25.79 63.58
N LEU A 6 -103.87 -24.58 63.10
CA LEU A 6 -104.96 -23.75 63.61
C LEU A 6 -106.34 -24.36 63.30
N LEU A 7 -106.52 -24.94 62.11
CA LEU A 7 -107.72 -25.69 61.74
C LEU A 7 -107.94 -26.93 62.61
N ALA A 8 -106.88 -27.69 62.91
CA ALA A 8 -106.97 -28.87 63.79
C ALA A 8 -107.38 -28.49 65.22
N ALA A 9 -106.86 -27.38 65.76
CA ALA A 9 -107.20 -26.91 67.10
C ALA A 9 -108.67 -26.43 67.21
N VAL A 10 -109.20 -25.74 66.19
CA VAL A 10 -110.60 -25.28 66.17
C VAL A 10 -111.58 -26.45 66.09
N VAL A 11 -111.27 -27.47 65.28
CA VAL A 11 -112.11 -28.68 65.16
C VAL A 11 -112.16 -29.44 66.49
N MET A 12 -111.04 -29.54 67.21
CA MET A 12 -110.99 -30.18 68.53
C MET A 12 -111.81 -29.43 69.58
N LEU A 13 -111.77 -28.09 69.58
CA LEU A 13 -112.56 -27.27 70.51
C LEU A 13 -114.06 -27.41 70.24
N ALA A 14 -114.46 -27.46 68.96
CA ALA A 14 -115.85 -27.67 68.56
C ALA A 14 -116.37 -29.05 68.96
N ALA A 15 -115.53 -30.10 68.85
CA ALA A 15 -115.87 -31.45 69.29
C ALA A 15 -116.06 -31.53 70.82
N ALA A 16 -115.16 -30.91 71.59
CA ALA A 16 -115.29 -30.86 73.05
C ALA A 16 -116.56 -30.12 73.51
N LEU A 17 -116.90 -29.02 72.85
CA LEU A 17 -118.14 -28.26 73.11
C LEU A 17 -119.39 -29.07 72.72
N ALA A 18 -119.36 -29.81 71.61
CA ALA A 18 -120.45 -30.68 71.20
C ALA A 18 -120.71 -31.79 72.23
N VAL A 19 -119.65 -32.40 72.78
CA VAL A 19 -119.76 -33.41 73.85
C VAL A 19 -120.34 -32.79 75.12
N ALA A 20 -119.90 -31.60 75.51
CA ALA A 20 -120.44 -30.89 76.67
C ALA A 20 -121.93 -30.52 76.49
N VAL A 21 -122.34 -30.10 75.29
CA VAL A 21 -123.75 -29.81 74.98
C VAL A 21 -124.61 -31.06 74.98
N VAL A 22 -124.11 -32.19 74.45
CA VAL A 22 -124.83 -33.48 74.50
C VAL A 22 -125.01 -33.95 75.95
N ALA A 23 -124.01 -33.75 76.81
CA ALA A 23 -124.10 -34.05 78.23
C ALA A 23 -125.14 -33.17 78.96
N ILE A 24 -125.32 -31.92 78.54
CA ILE A 24 -126.33 -31.02 79.12
C ILE A 24 -127.75 -31.31 78.58
N VAL A 25 -127.88 -31.69 77.29
CA VAL A 25 -129.19 -31.94 76.64
C VAL A 25 -129.80 -33.29 77.04
N ARG A 26 -128.99 -34.30 77.38
CA ARG A 26 -129.49 -35.52 78.03
C ARG A 26 -129.58 -35.33 79.54
N GLY A 27 -130.41 -34.37 79.94
CA GLY A 27 -130.75 -34.11 81.33
C GLY A 27 -131.50 -35.28 81.95
N GLY A 28 -131.07 -35.70 83.15
CA GLY A 28 -131.92 -36.45 84.07
C GLY A 28 -131.36 -37.75 84.65
N GLY A 29 -130.25 -37.64 85.40
CA GLY A 29 -130.03 -38.43 86.62
C GLY A 29 -129.42 -39.83 86.50
N ARG A 30 -128.27 -40.03 87.16
CA ARG A 30 -128.03 -41.00 88.25
C ARG A 30 -126.57 -40.90 88.73
N HIS A 31 -126.37 -41.13 90.02
CA HIS A 31 -125.20 -40.76 90.82
C HIS A 31 -124.05 -41.79 90.77
N ASP A 32 -123.79 -42.42 89.61
CA ASP A 32 -122.76 -43.49 89.47
C ASP A 32 -121.58 -43.14 88.53
N ASP A 33 -121.56 -41.97 87.88
CA ASP A 33 -120.58 -41.66 86.83
C ASP A 33 -119.22 -41.10 87.31
N VAL A 34 -119.01 -40.91 88.62
CA VAL A 34 -117.77 -40.27 89.13
C VAL A 34 -116.62 -41.27 89.30
N ALA A 35 -116.90 -42.57 89.45
CA ALA A 35 -115.85 -43.58 89.63
C ALA A 35 -115.15 -43.98 88.31
N VAL A 36 -115.83 -43.85 87.16
CA VAL A 36 -115.28 -44.23 85.84
C VAL A 36 -114.39 -43.15 85.25
N LEU A 37 -114.58 -41.88 85.64
CA LEU A 37 -113.77 -40.75 85.18
C LEU A 37 -112.37 -40.69 85.80
N GLY A 38 -112.17 -41.27 86.99
CA GLY A 38 -110.85 -41.34 87.64
C GLY A 38 -109.86 -42.24 86.90
N ASP A 39 -110.34 -43.42 86.45
CA ASP A 39 -109.51 -44.44 85.78
C ASP A 39 -109.10 -43.99 84.36
N GLN A 40 -109.95 -43.22 83.68
CA GLN A 40 -109.66 -42.73 82.32
C GLN A 40 -108.61 -41.61 82.27
N ILE A 41 -108.42 -40.85 83.36
CA ILE A 41 -107.43 -39.76 83.41
C ILE A 41 -106.02 -40.30 83.67
N GLU A 42 -105.88 -41.36 84.46
CA GLU A 42 -104.58 -41.97 84.78
C GLU A 42 -104.01 -42.73 83.56
N ASP A 43 -104.86 -43.42 82.80
CA ASP A 43 -104.47 -44.08 81.54
C ASP A 43 -104.06 -43.07 80.44
N ALA A 44 -104.73 -41.92 80.37
CA ALA A 44 -104.39 -40.86 79.42
C ALA A 44 -103.02 -40.22 79.72
N ALA A 45 -102.69 -40.01 81.00
CA ALA A 45 -101.39 -39.47 81.41
C ALA A 45 -100.23 -40.42 81.07
N HIS A 46 -100.41 -41.73 81.29
CA HIS A 46 -99.40 -42.73 80.94
C HIS A 46 -99.26 -42.97 79.43
N ALA A 47 -100.33 -42.78 78.64
CA ALA A 47 -100.23 -42.77 77.18
C ALA A 47 -99.42 -41.57 76.65
N GLN A 48 -99.60 -40.39 77.25
CA GLN A 48 -98.92 -39.17 76.82
C GLN A 48 -97.41 -39.19 77.12
N ALA A 49 -97.00 -39.70 78.29
CA ALA A 49 -95.59 -39.86 78.63
C ALA A 49 -94.84 -40.79 77.65
N ARG A 50 -95.50 -41.87 77.19
CA ARG A 50 -94.94 -42.81 76.21
C ARG A 50 -94.84 -42.23 74.80
N ALA A 51 -95.67 -41.25 74.44
CA ALA A 51 -95.61 -40.60 73.13
C ALA A 51 -94.44 -39.61 73.03
N VAL A 52 -94.16 -38.86 74.12
CA VAL A 52 -93.06 -37.88 74.15
C VAL A 52 -91.69 -38.56 74.07
N GLU A 53 -91.49 -39.68 74.77
CA GLU A 53 -90.23 -40.43 74.68
C GLU A 53 -89.96 -41.03 73.29
N ARG A 54 -91.01 -41.38 72.52
CA ARG A 54 -90.83 -41.87 71.15
C ARG A 54 -90.37 -40.76 70.22
N LEU A 55 -90.98 -39.58 70.35
CA LEU A 55 -90.65 -38.41 69.53
C LEU A 55 -89.19 -37.95 69.74
N GLU A 56 -88.71 -37.96 70.99
CA GLU A 56 -87.32 -37.56 71.27
C GLU A 56 -86.30 -38.55 70.70
N ARG A 57 -86.61 -39.86 70.72
CA ARG A 57 -85.77 -40.89 70.10
C ARG A 57 -85.73 -40.78 68.58
N GLU A 58 -86.86 -40.45 67.95
CA GLU A 58 -86.96 -40.24 66.50
C GLU A 58 -86.12 -39.03 66.04
N LEU A 59 -86.23 -37.90 66.75
CA LEU A 59 -85.46 -36.68 66.46
C LEU A 59 -83.95 -36.86 66.62
N ARG A 60 -83.49 -37.60 67.65
CA ARG A 60 -82.05 -37.91 67.79
C ARG A 60 -81.54 -38.83 66.69
N GLY A 61 -82.39 -39.74 66.20
CA GLY A 61 -82.08 -40.59 65.05
C GLY A 61 -81.83 -39.76 63.78
N GLU A 62 -82.75 -38.86 63.46
CA GLU A 62 -82.67 -38.00 62.26
C GLU A 62 -81.44 -37.08 62.25
N ILE A 63 -81.07 -36.50 63.40
CA ILE A 63 -79.90 -35.62 63.50
C ILE A 63 -78.60 -36.38 63.27
N VAL A 64 -78.47 -37.61 63.80
CA VAL A 64 -77.26 -38.42 63.62
C VAL A 64 -77.14 -38.94 62.19
N GLU A 65 -78.25 -39.33 61.56
CA GLU A 65 -78.25 -39.70 60.14
C GLU A 65 -77.94 -38.51 59.23
N GLY A 66 -78.52 -37.34 59.50
CA GLY A 66 -78.22 -36.11 58.76
C GLY A 66 -76.75 -35.68 58.86
N ALA A 67 -76.14 -35.78 60.04
CA ALA A 67 -74.72 -35.48 60.23
C ALA A 67 -73.79 -36.48 59.52
N ARG A 68 -74.18 -37.76 59.44
CA ARG A 68 -73.45 -38.77 58.67
C ARG A 68 -73.53 -38.50 57.17
N GLY A 69 -74.72 -38.19 56.65
CA GLY A 69 -74.93 -37.85 55.25
C GLY A 69 -74.08 -36.66 54.79
N SER A 70 -74.08 -35.58 55.56
CA SER A 70 -73.31 -34.37 55.23
C SER A 70 -71.79 -34.62 55.21
N ARG A 71 -71.25 -35.43 56.15
CA ARG A 71 -69.82 -35.80 56.13
C ARG A 71 -69.45 -36.66 54.93
N THR A 72 -70.31 -37.58 54.52
CA THR A 72 -70.06 -38.41 53.34
C THR A 72 -70.08 -37.60 52.04
N GLU A 73 -70.96 -36.61 51.92
CA GLU A 73 -70.99 -35.71 50.76
C GLU A 73 -69.75 -34.82 50.68
N LEU A 74 -69.32 -34.24 51.81
CA LEU A 74 -68.09 -33.43 51.86
C LEU A 74 -66.85 -34.25 51.53
N ALA A 75 -66.70 -35.45 52.09
CA ALA A 75 -65.61 -36.35 51.76
C ALA A 75 -65.61 -36.72 50.26
N GLY A 76 -66.79 -36.97 49.69
CA GLY A 76 -66.96 -37.20 48.25
C GLY A 76 -66.57 -36.01 47.38
N SER A 77 -66.92 -34.79 47.80
CA SER A 77 -66.57 -33.55 47.09
C SER A 77 -65.06 -33.28 47.09
N PHE A 78 -64.38 -33.50 48.22
CA PHE A 78 -62.94 -33.32 48.34
C PHE A 78 -62.17 -34.36 47.52
N ALA A 79 -62.62 -35.62 47.53
CA ALA A 79 -62.03 -36.68 46.71
C ALA A 79 -62.12 -36.33 45.21
N ARG A 80 -63.25 -35.81 44.74
CA ARG A 80 -63.41 -35.36 43.35
C ARG A 80 -62.47 -34.20 43.02
N LEU A 81 -62.36 -33.21 43.90
CA LEU A 81 -61.48 -32.05 43.69
C LEU A 81 -60.01 -32.46 43.63
N GLN A 82 -59.56 -33.35 44.52
CA GLN A 82 -58.21 -33.92 44.49
C GLN A 82 -57.95 -34.67 43.17
N GLN A 83 -58.92 -35.45 42.70
CA GLN A 83 -58.80 -36.20 41.46
C GLN A 83 -58.72 -35.29 40.22
N THR A 84 -59.49 -34.18 40.20
CA THR A 84 -59.42 -33.19 39.11
C THR A 84 -58.07 -32.47 39.11
N LEU A 85 -57.53 -32.07 40.27
CA LEU A 85 -56.21 -31.43 40.36
C LEU A 85 -55.08 -32.38 39.93
N ALA A 86 -55.11 -33.64 40.36
CA ALA A 86 -54.12 -34.64 39.95
C ALA A 86 -54.16 -34.89 38.43
N ALA A 87 -55.35 -34.96 37.85
CA ALA A 87 -55.52 -35.08 36.40
C ALA A 87 -54.99 -33.85 35.66
N GLN A 88 -55.23 -32.65 36.18
CA GLN A 88 -54.76 -31.40 35.58
C GLN A 88 -53.23 -31.28 35.61
N LEU A 89 -52.58 -31.62 36.73
CA LEU A 89 -51.12 -31.63 36.83
C LEU A 89 -50.47 -32.65 35.89
N THR A 90 -51.08 -33.84 35.76
CA THR A 90 -50.61 -34.87 34.83
C THR A 90 -50.75 -34.40 33.39
N SER A 91 -51.87 -33.75 33.04
CA SER A 91 -52.08 -33.19 31.71
C SER A 91 -51.11 -32.06 31.36
N VAL A 92 -50.74 -31.22 32.32
CA VAL A 92 -49.74 -30.17 32.10
C VAL A 92 -48.36 -30.78 31.89
N ALA A 93 -47.97 -31.77 32.69
CA ALA A 93 -46.70 -32.46 32.55
C ALA A 93 -46.57 -33.19 31.21
N THR A 94 -47.64 -33.82 30.70
CA THR A 94 -47.60 -34.51 29.41
C THR A 94 -47.52 -33.54 28.23
N VAL A 95 -48.23 -32.40 28.28
CA VAL A 95 -48.15 -31.36 27.25
C VAL A 95 -46.78 -30.67 27.24
N GLN A 96 -46.19 -30.43 28.42
CA GLN A 96 -44.86 -29.83 28.50
C GLN A 96 -43.77 -30.76 27.95
N ASN A 97 -43.82 -32.05 28.28
CA ASN A 97 -42.87 -33.04 27.74
C ASN A 97 -43.00 -33.18 26.22
N SER A 98 -44.21 -33.22 25.68
CA SER A 98 -44.40 -33.33 24.22
C SER A 98 -43.91 -32.10 23.46
N GLN A 99 -43.99 -30.89 24.05
CA GLN A 99 -43.39 -29.68 23.46
C GLN A 99 -41.87 -29.71 23.48
N ILE A 100 -41.25 -30.20 24.56
CA ILE A 100 -39.78 -30.35 24.65
C ILE A 100 -39.28 -31.37 23.62
N ASP A 101 -39.98 -32.49 23.46
CA ASP A 101 -39.65 -33.50 22.44
C ASP A 101 -39.78 -32.94 21.02
N GLY A 102 -40.84 -32.16 20.76
CA GLY A 102 -41.03 -31.49 19.47
C GLY A 102 -39.90 -30.50 19.15
N PHE A 103 -39.46 -29.73 20.15
CA PHE A 103 -38.34 -28.80 20.01
C PHE A 103 -37.00 -29.53 19.80
N ALA A 104 -36.74 -30.60 20.54
CA ALA A 104 -35.54 -31.42 20.38
C ALA A 104 -35.46 -32.04 18.97
N GLN A 105 -36.58 -32.52 18.43
CA GLN A 105 -36.65 -33.03 17.06
C GLN A 105 -36.42 -31.95 15.99
N GLN A 106 -36.95 -30.73 16.21
CA GLN A 106 -36.70 -29.60 15.30
C GLN A 106 -35.22 -29.19 15.31
N LEU A 107 -34.59 -29.11 16.48
CA LEU A 107 -33.16 -28.84 16.59
C LEU A 107 -32.30 -29.91 15.91
N ALA A 108 -32.63 -31.19 16.11
CA ALA A 108 -31.90 -32.29 15.46
C ALA A 108 -31.98 -32.22 13.93
N LYS A 109 -33.15 -31.87 13.38
CA LYS A 109 -33.32 -31.67 11.92
C LYS A 109 -32.52 -30.48 11.39
N LEU A 110 -32.50 -29.37 12.12
CA LEU A 110 -31.71 -28.18 11.74
C LEU A 110 -30.20 -28.47 11.77
N VAL A 111 -29.71 -29.15 12.81
CA VAL A 111 -28.30 -29.53 12.92
C VAL A 111 -27.89 -30.48 11.80
N ALA A 112 -28.72 -31.49 11.49
CA ALA A 112 -28.48 -32.41 10.39
C ALA A 112 -28.49 -31.71 9.02
N GLY A 113 -29.45 -30.80 8.78
CA GLY A 113 -29.54 -30.03 7.55
C GLY A 113 -28.34 -29.09 7.35
N ASN A 114 -27.90 -28.42 8.41
CA ASN A 114 -26.71 -27.56 8.36
C ASN A 114 -25.44 -28.38 8.10
N ALA A 115 -25.26 -29.53 8.77
CA ALA A 115 -24.11 -30.40 8.54
C ALA A 115 -24.01 -30.83 7.06
N GLN A 116 -25.13 -31.24 6.46
CA GLN A 116 -25.18 -31.61 5.04
C GLN A 116 -24.86 -30.44 4.10
N GLN A 117 -25.32 -29.22 4.40
CA GLN A 117 -24.95 -28.04 3.63
C GLN A 117 -23.46 -27.71 3.72
N PHE A 118 -22.86 -27.86 4.91
CA PHE A 118 -21.42 -27.63 5.08
C PHE A 118 -20.57 -28.65 4.32
N ASP A 119 -20.95 -29.92 4.31
CA ASP A 119 -20.25 -30.96 3.54
C ASP A 119 -20.36 -30.69 2.02
N ALA A 120 -21.56 -30.36 1.53
CA ALA A 120 -21.76 -30.01 0.11
C ALA A 120 -20.97 -28.76 -0.30
N MET A 121 -20.87 -27.76 0.58
CA MET A 121 -20.07 -26.56 0.35
C MET A 121 -18.56 -26.83 0.39
N ARG A 122 -18.11 -27.72 1.27
CA ARG A 122 -16.70 -28.14 1.31
C ARG A 122 -16.31 -28.89 0.03
N ASP A 123 -17.18 -29.77 -0.45
CA ASP A 123 -16.97 -30.51 -1.70
C ASP A 123 -16.95 -29.59 -2.94
N SER A 124 -17.81 -28.58 -2.99
CA SER A 124 -17.83 -27.62 -4.10
C SER A 124 -16.57 -26.75 -4.10
N LEU A 125 -16.13 -26.27 -2.93
CA LEU A 125 -14.88 -25.54 -2.76
C LEU A 125 -13.66 -26.37 -3.16
N GLN A 126 -13.63 -27.65 -2.79
CA GLN A 126 -12.52 -28.53 -3.16
C GLN A 126 -12.45 -28.77 -4.67
N ARG A 127 -13.61 -28.99 -5.32
CA ARG A 127 -13.69 -29.13 -6.79
C ARG A 127 -13.27 -27.84 -7.51
N GLN A 128 -13.74 -26.69 -7.05
CA GLN A 128 -13.37 -25.39 -7.61
C GLN A 128 -11.86 -25.12 -7.46
N ALA A 129 -11.28 -25.45 -6.30
CA ALA A 129 -9.84 -25.30 -6.06
C ALA A 129 -8.98 -26.26 -6.92
N GLN A 130 -9.52 -27.41 -7.32
CA GLN A 130 -8.84 -28.33 -8.21
C GLN A 130 -8.89 -27.83 -9.67
N GLN A 131 -10.05 -27.39 -10.15
CA GLN A 131 -10.20 -26.79 -11.48
C GLN A 131 -9.31 -25.55 -11.64
N ALA A 132 -9.30 -24.65 -10.65
CA ALA A 132 -8.45 -23.46 -10.68
C ALA A 132 -6.96 -23.80 -10.77
N ARG A 133 -6.52 -24.87 -10.08
CA ARG A 133 -5.13 -25.35 -10.15
C ARG A 133 -4.78 -25.92 -11.52
N GLU A 134 -5.70 -26.67 -12.13
CA GLU A 134 -5.51 -27.25 -13.47
C GLU A 134 -5.43 -26.14 -14.53
N GLU A 135 -6.37 -25.19 -14.52
CA GLU A 135 -6.37 -24.02 -15.42
C GLU A 135 -5.10 -23.18 -15.26
N GLN A 136 -4.67 -22.90 -14.02
CA GLN A 136 -3.44 -22.17 -13.75
C GLN A 136 -2.20 -22.92 -14.27
N SER A 137 -2.15 -24.24 -14.10
CA SER A 137 -1.04 -25.06 -14.61
C SER A 137 -0.97 -25.06 -16.14
N ALA A 138 -2.13 -25.09 -16.81
CA ALA A 138 -2.22 -25.02 -18.26
C ALA A 138 -1.77 -23.64 -18.78
N ALA A 139 -2.22 -22.55 -18.13
CA ALA A 139 -1.79 -21.19 -18.46
C ALA A 139 -0.27 -21.00 -18.30
N LEU A 140 0.32 -21.51 -17.21
CA LEU A 140 1.77 -21.45 -16.98
C LEU A 140 2.56 -22.22 -18.03
N ARG A 141 2.08 -23.39 -18.48
CA ARG A 141 2.72 -24.15 -19.57
C ARG A 141 2.68 -23.38 -20.89
N MET A 142 1.52 -22.83 -21.27
CA MET A 142 1.40 -22.02 -22.48
C MET A 142 2.31 -20.78 -22.44
N PHE A 143 2.40 -20.14 -21.28
CA PHE A 143 3.31 -19.01 -21.07
C PHE A 143 4.77 -19.43 -21.23
N GLY A 144 5.17 -20.55 -20.62
CA GLY A 144 6.51 -21.12 -20.77
C GLY A 144 6.87 -21.44 -22.22
N ASP A 145 5.95 -22.07 -22.97
CA ASP A 145 6.13 -22.36 -24.39
C ASP A 145 6.26 -21.10 -25.24
N THR A 146 5.50 -20.05 -24.91
CA THR A 146 5.53 -18.77 -25.62
C THR A 146 6.85 -18.03 -25.37
N LEU A 147 7.31 -18.01 -24.12
CA LEU A 147 8.61 -17.45 -23.77
C LEU A 147 9.76 -18.18 -24.46
N ASN A 148 9.70 -19.52 -24.49
CA ASN A 148 10.74 -20.31 -25.13
C ASN A 148 10.81 -20.02 -26.64
N ARG A 149 9.66 -19.90 -27.32
CA ARG A 149 9.61 -19.49 -28.73
C ARG A 149 10.16 -18.08 -28.94
N GLN A 150 9.84 -17.12 -28.08
CA GLN A 150 10.39 -15.76 -28.17
C GLN A 150 11.91 -15.74 -27.95
N LEU A 151 12.43 -16.50 -26.99
CA LEU A 151 13.86 -16.60 -26.75
C LEU A 151 14.61 -17.21 -27.94
N THR A 152 14.06 -18.27 -28.56
CA THR A 152 14.63 -18.86 -29.77
C THR A 152 14.64 -17.84 -30.93
N GLN A 153 13.53 -17.13 -31.14
CA GLN A 153 13.46 -16.08 -32.18
C GLN A 153 14.45 -14.94 -31.94
N LEU A 154 14.61 -14.50 -30.68
CA LEU A 154 15.61 -13.48 -30.32
C LEU A 154 17.03 -13.98 -30.54
N THR A 155 17.31 -15.24 -30.19
CA THR A 155 18.63 -15.86 -30.38
C THR A 155 18.97 -15.92 -31.87
N GLU A 156 18.05 -16.41 -32.71
CA GLU A 156 18.24 -16.44 -34.17
C GLU A 156 18.41 -15.04 -34.78
N ALA A 157 17.62 -14.06 -34.33
CA ALA A 157 17.74 -12.68 -34.80
C ALA A 157 19.08 -12.05 -34.38
N ASN A 158 19.55 -12.37 -33.17
CA ASN A 158 20.83 -11.89 -32.66
C ASN A 158 22.00 -12.52 -33.41
N ASP A 159 21.96 -13.83 -33.68
CA ASP A 159 22.98 -14.53 -34.47
C ASP A 159 23.10 -13.94 -35.88
N ARG A 160 21.97 -13.61 -36.53
CA ARG A 160 21.96 -12.91 -37.83
C ARG A 160 22.62 -11.54 -37.76
N ARG A 161 22.25 -10.71 -36.77
CA ARG A 161 22.86 -9.38 -36.56
C ARG A 161 24.35 -9.46 -36.31
N ILE A 162 24.81 -10.42 -35.49
CA ILE A 162 26.23 -10.63 -35.24
C ILE A 162 26.96 -11.01 -36.54
N GLY A 163 26.34 -11.86 -37.38
CA GLY A 163 26.85 -12.18 -38.71
C GLY A 163 27.01 -10.95 -39.60
N GLU A 164 25.99 -10.09 -39.67
CA GLU A 164 26.01 -8.84 -40.45
C GLU A 164 27.09 -7.86 -39.95
N VAL A 165 27.23 -7.72 -38.63
CA VAL A 165 28.27 -6.87 -38.02
C VAL A 165 29.67 -7.39 -38.37
N ARG A 166 29.89 -8.71 -38.30
CA ARG A 166 31.18 -9.33 -38.69
C ARG A 166 31.50 -9.07 -40.16
N ALA A 167 30.54 -9.29 -41.06
CA ALA A 167 30.74 -9.03 -42.49
C ALA A 167 31.06 -7.55 -42.76
N THR A 168 30.36 -6.64 -42.10
CA THR A 168 30.61 -5.19 -42.22
C THR A 168 32.00 -4.82 -41.69
N LEU A 169 32.41 -5.40 -40.55
CA LEU A 169 33.73 -5.15 -39.97
C LEU A 169 34.85 -5.68 -40.86
N GLU A 170 34.71 -6.88 -41.40
CA GLU A 170 35.66 -7.45 -42.37
C GLU A 170 35.80 -6.55 -43.61
N GLN A 171 34.67 -6.04 -44.14
CA GLN A 171 34.69 -5.11 -45.27
C GLN A 171 35.43 -3.81 -44.93
N ARG A 172 35.19 -3.23 -43.75
CA ARG A 172 35.87 -2.01 -43.29
C ARG A 172 37.36 -2.22 -43.05
N LEU A 173 37.76 -3.36 -42.46
CA LEU A 173 39.17 -3.69 -42.27
C LEU A 173 39.89 -3.82 -43.62
N LYS A 174 39.27 -4.47 -44.60
CA LYS A 174 39.83 -4.59 -45.95
C LYS A 174 39.94 -3.23 -46.66
N GLU A 175 38.95 -2.35 -46.45
CA GLU A 175 38.97 -0.98 -46.96
C GLU A 175 40.12 -0.17 -46.34
N ILE A 176 40.35 -0.30 -45.03
CA ILE A 176 41.47 0.32 -44.32
C ILE A 176 42.81 -0.22 -44.82
N GLU A 177 42.95 -1.54 -44.98
CA GLU A 177 44.16 -2.17 -45.50
C GLU A 177 44.51 -1.64 -46.89
N THR A 178 43.51 -1.58 -47.77
CA THR A 178 43.68 -1.06 -49.15
C THR A 178 44.05 0.42 -49.15
N ASN A 179 43.39 1.23 -48.32
CA ASN A 179 43.66 2.67 -48.22
C ASN A 179 45.04 2.96 -47.61
N ASN A 180 45.45 2.17 -46.61
CA ASN A 180 46.80 2.25 -46.03
C ASN A 180 47.87 1.87 -47.05
N ALA A 181 47.67 0.79 -47.82
CA ALA A 181 48.59 0.42 -48.89
C ALA A 181 48.73 1.55 -49.93
N ALA A 182 47.62 2.17 -50.33
CA ALA A 182 47.63 3.31 -51.25
C ALA A 182 48.39 4.52 -50.69
N LYS A 183 48.14 4.90 -49.43
CA LYS A 183 48.85 6.01 -48.77
C LYS A 183 50.34 5.74 -48.57
N LEU A 184 50.72 4.49 -48.27
CA LEU A 184 52.12 4.10 -48.16
C LEU A 184 52.84 4.22 -49.51
N GLU A 185 52.19 3.85 -50.61
CA GLU A 185 52.75 4.01 -51.95
C GLU A 185 52.85 5.49 -52.37
N GLU A 186 51.85 6.30 -52.03
CA GLU A 186 51.90 7.76 -52.24
C GLU A 186 53.02 8.42 -51.44
N MET A 187 53.21 8.01 -50.17
CA MET A 187 54.35 8.44 -49.37
C MET A 187 55.68 8.00 -49.98
N ARG A 188 55.78 6.74 -50.45
CA ARG A 188 56.99 6.24 -51.13
C ARG A 188 57.33 7.10 -52.34
N ARG A 189 56.34 7.39 -53.18
CA ARG A 189 56.50 8.24 -54.36
C ARG A 189 56.89 9.67 -54.01
N THR A 190 56.23 10.28 -53.02
CA THR A 190 56.56 11.64 -52.57
C THR A 190 57.97 11.70 -51.97
N VAL A 191 58.37 10.66 -51.23
CA VAL A 191 59.70 10.54 -50.64
C VAL A 191 60.76 10.37 -51.73
N ASP A 192 60.51 9.53 -52.75
CA ASP A 192 61.42 9.37 -53.90
C ASP A 192 61.54 10.67 -54.70
N GLU A 193 60.43 11.34 -55.02
CA GLU A 193 60.42 12.62 -55.74
C GLU A 193 61.17 13.71 -54.96
N LYS A 194 60.94 13.80 -53.63
CA LYS A 194 61.70 14.73 -52.80
C LYS A 194 63.16 14.30 -52.65
N LEU A 195 63.49 13.03 -52.51
CA LEU A 195 64.88 12.57 -52.42
C LEU A 195 65.63 12.87 -53.71
N HIS A 196 65.07 12.57 -54.89
CA HIS A 196 65.71 12.88 -56.18
C HIS A 196 65.91 14.39 -56.35
N ALA A 197 64.87 15.20 -56.11
CA ALA A 197 64.97 16.64 -56.22
C ALA A 197 65.99 17.23 -55.22
N THR A 198 66.01 16.73 -53.99
CA THR A 198 66.95 17.22 -52.96
C THR A 198 68.36 16.71 -53.18
N LEU A 199 68.56 15.50 -53.74
CA LEU A 199 69.89 14.96 -54.07
C LEU A 199 70.51 15.69 -55.25
N GLU A 200 69.80 15.91 -56.37
CA GLU A 200 70.34 16.63 -57.52
C GLU A 200 70.72 18.06 -57.15
N GLN A 201 69.86 18.74 -56.40
CA GLN A 201 70.10 20.12 -55.97
C GLN A 201 71.28 20.19 -54.99
N ARG A 202 71.35 19.30 -53.98
CA ARG A 202 72.46 19.29 -53.01
C ARG A 202 73.77 18.76 -53.59
N LEU A 203 73.76 17.81 -54.52
CA LEU A 203 74.99 17.31 -55.17
C LEU A 203 75.58 18.39 -56.09
N GLY A 204 74.75 19.10 -56.86
CA GLY A 204 75.19 20.22 -57.69
C GLY A 204 75.77 21.38 -56.87
N GLU A 205 75.13 21.74 -55.75
CA GLU A 205 75.66 22.76 -54.83
C GLU A 205 76.92 22.27 -54.08
N SER A 206 76.98 20.98 -53.70
CA SER A 206 78.13 20.42 -52.98
C SER A 206 79.38 20.30 -53.87
N PHE A 207 79.27 19.98 -55.15
CA PHE A 207 80.43 19.97 -56.06
C PHE A 207 80.98 21.38 -56.34
N LYS A 208 80.11 22.39 -56.41
CA LYS A 208 80.51 23.79 -56.56
C LYS A 208 81.21 24.31 -55.30
N LEU A 209 80.65 23.98 -54.12
CA LEU A 209 81.21 24.35 -52.82
C LEU A 209 82.53 23.63 -52.51
N VAL A 210 82.75 22.40 -53.00
CA VAL A 210 83.99 21.65 -52.82
C VAL A 210 85.14 22.21 -53.67
N SER A 211 84.85 22.65 -54.91
CA SER A 211 85.83 23.37 -55.73
C SER A 211 86.23 24.71 -55.12
N ASP A 212 85.26 25.49 -54.63
CA ASP A 212 85.53 26.78 -53.97
C ASP A 212 86.27 26.61 -52.62
N ARG A 213 86.01 25.51 -51.89
CA ARG A 213 86.70 25.19 -50.63
C ARG A 213 88.13 24.68 -50.81
N LEU A 214 88.46 23.98 -51.90
CA LEU A 214 89.85 23.54 -52.15
C LEU A 214 90.79 24.74 -52.43
N GLU A 215 90.26 25.83 -52.99
CA GLU A 215 91.01 27.07 -53.22
C GLU A 215 91.16 27.93 -51.95
N GLN A 216 90.15 27.92 -51.06
CA GLN A 216 90.18 28.63 -49.77
C GLN A 216 90.94 27.89 -48.64
N VAL A 217 91.01 26.55 -48.67
CA VAL A 217 91.69 25.74 -47.63
C VAL A 217 93.22 25.90 -47.66
N HIS A 218 93.81 26.27 -48.80
CA HIS A 218 95.24 26.58 -48.86
C HIS A 218 95.62 27.96 -48.28
N ARG A 219 94.64 28.86 -48.07
CA ARG A 219 94.87 30.25 -47.61
C ARG A 219 94.53 30.50 -46.15
N GLY A 220 93.75 29.62 -45.51
CA GLY A 220 93.14 29.87 -44.19
C GLY A 220 93.48 28.83 -43.12
N LEU A 221 94.72 28.34 -43.07
CA LEU A 221 95.21 27.47 -41.99
C LEU A 221 95.54 28.23 -40.67
N GLY A 222 95.14 29.49 -40.54
CA GLY A 222 95.47 30.33 -39.39
C GLY A 222 94.25 30.98 -38.75
N GLU A 223 94.07 30.68 -37.46
CA GLU A 223 93.38 31.47 -36.41
C GLU A 223 92.03 30.93 -35.89
N MET A 224 92.20 30.11 -34.83
CA MET A 224 91.55 30.17 -33.52
C MET A 224 90.01 30.30 -33.42
N GLN A 225 89.43 29.19 -32.94
CA GLN A 225 88.58 29.14 -31.75
C GLN A 225 87.03 29.26 -31.91
N THR A 226 86.40 28.09 -31.77
CA THR A 226 85.12 27.80 -31.07
C THR A 226 83.73 28.12 -31.65
N LEU A 227 82.87 27.13 -31.37
CA LEU A 227 81.40 27.10 -31.20
C LEU A 227 80.59 26.71 -32.45
N ALA A 228 80.06 25.49 -32.56
CA ALA A 228 78.99 24.84 -31.77
C ALA A 228 77.59 25.43 -32.04
N ALA A 229 76.73 24.64 -32.68
CA ALA A 229 75.28 24.48 -32.43
C ALA A 229 74.59 24.00 -33.71
N GLY A 230 73.87 22.86 -33.67
CA GLY A 230 72.96 22.57 -34.77
C GLY A 230 72.46 21.15 -34.97
N VAL A 231 72.53 20.23 -34.00
CA VAL A 231 71.74 18.98 -34.09
C VAL A 231 71.29 18.55 -32.69
N GLY A 232 70.15 19.09 -32.25
CA GLY A 232 69.49 18.71 -30.99
C GLY A 232 67.96 18.78 -31.02
N ASP A 233 67.35 19.13 -32.16
CA ASP A 233 65.94 19.51 -32.20
C ASP A 233 64.93 18.34 -32.25
N LEU A 234 65.37 17.08 -32.39
CA LEU A 234 64.44 15.95 -32.34
C LEU A 234 64.19 15.39 -30.93
N LYS A 235 65.05 15.66 -29.94
CA LYS A 235 64.72 15.37 -28.53
C LYS A 235 63.74 16.41 -27.97
N LYS A 236 63.62 17.58 -28.62
CA LYS A 236 62.86 18.73 -28.10
C LYS A 236 61.34 18.62 -28.23
N VAL A 237 60.84 17.82 -29.16
CA VAL A 237 59.38 17.68 -29.38
C VAL A 237 58.69 16.89 -28.24
N LEU A 238 59.45 16.11 -27.47
CA LEU A 238 58.98 15.46 -26.23
C LEU A 238 59.30 16.25 -24.95
N THR A 239 60.00 17.40 -25.07
CA THR A 239 60.37 18.25 -23.91
C THR A 239 59.44 19.44 -23.69
N ASN A 240 58.40 19.62 -24.51
CA ASN A 240 57.52 20.78 -24.38
C ASN A 240 56.70 20.70 -23.08
N VAL A 241 56.94 21.60 -22.13
CA VAL A 241 56.34 21.60 -20.78
C VAL A 241 54.81 21.63 -20.83
N LYS A 242 54.21 22.20 -21.89
CA LYS A 242 52.75 22.24 -22.07
C LYS A 242 52.12 20.89 -22.45
N THR A 243 52.82 20.04 -23.20
CA THR A 243 52.36 18.67 -23.45
C THR A 243 52.59 17.76 -22.25
N ARG A 244 53.28 18.21 -21.18
CA ARG A 244 53.53 17.40 -19.98
C ARG A 244 52.36 17.37 -19.00
N GLY A 245 51.65 18.49 -18.83
CA GLY A 245 50.48 18.58 -17.95
C GLY A 245 49.20 18.00 -18.59
N THR A 246 49.00 18.29 -19.87
CA THR A 246 47.80 17.89 -20.62
C THR A 246 47.60 16.38 -20.70
N TRP A 247 48.66 15.55 -20.70
CA TRP A 247 48.47 14.09 -20.72
C TRP A 247 47.83 13.54 -19.45
N GLY A 248 48.15 14.11 -18.28
CA GLY A 248 47.52 13.70 -17.02
C GLY A 248 46.05 14.10 -16.97
N GLU A 249 45.75 15.30 -17.43
CA GLU A 249 44.38 15.82 -17.56
C GLU A 249 43.54 14.97 -18.52
N VAL A 250 44.07 14.66 -19.71
CA VAL A 250 43.37 13.83 -20.72
C VAL A 250 43.08 12.42 -20.19
N GLN A 251 44.01 11.83 -19.43
CA GLN A 251 43.78 10.52 -18.84
C GLN A 251 42.72 10.56 -17.73
N LEU A 252 42.76 11.60 -16.89
CA LEU A 252 41.73 11.83 -15.87
C LEU A 252 40.35 12.05 -16.51
N GLU A 253 40.29 12.85 -17.56
CA GLU A 253 39.09 13.12 -18.35
C GLU A 253 38.49 11.83 -18.92
N ALA A 254 39.33 10.99 -19.55
CA ALA A 254 38.88 9.71 -20.11
C ALA A 254 38.31 8.77 -19.03
N LEU A 255 38.92 8.72 -17.85
CA LEU A 255 38.41 7.92 -16.72
C LEU A 255 37.07 8.47 -16.20
N LEU A 256 36.94 9.78 -16.06
CA LEU A 256 35.70 10.42 -15.61
C LEU A 256 34.57 10.23 -16.62
N GLU A 257 34.84 10.38 -17.93
CA GLU A 257 33.84 10.20 -18.99
C GLU A 257 33.36 8.76 -19.13
N GLN A 258 34.21 7.78 -18.88
CA GLN A 258 33.83 6.37 -18.90
C GLN A 258 32.95 5.97 -17.70
N MET A 259 33.11 6.64 -16.56
CA MET A 259 32.49 6.23 -15.30
C MET A 259 31.35 7.13 -14.83
N LEU A 260 31.33 8.40 -15.18
CA LEU A 260 30.35 9.37 -14.69
C LEU A 260 29.61 10.01 -15.86
N THR A 261 28.34 10.36 -15.63
CA THR A 261 27.60 11.17 -16.61
C THR A 261 28.08 12.63 -16.55
N PRO A 262 27.95 13.41 -17.64
CA PRO A 262 28.37 14.82 -17.66
C PRO A 262 27.74 15.70 -16.56
N ASP A 263 26.60 15.30 -15.99
CA ASP A 263 25.94 16.03 -14.89
C ASP A 263 26.57 15.76 -13.50
N GLN A 264 27.36 14.70 -13.38
CA GLN A 264 27.97 14.24 -12.12
C GLN A 264 29.36 14.81 -11.88
N TYR A 265 29.96 15.47 -12.86
CA TYR A 265 31.26 16.13 -12.71
C TYR A 265 31.30 17.42 -13.54
N ALA A 266 32.23 18.31 -13.24
CA ALA A 266 32.46 19.54 -13.98
C ALA A 266 33.94 19.70 -14.32
N LYS A 267 34.23 20.26 -15.50
CA LYS A 267 35.58 20.58 -15.96
C LYS A 267 35.90 22.05 -15.65
N ASN A 268 37.13 22.34 -15.21
CA ASN A 268 37.64 23.70 -14.99
C ASN A 268 36.73 24.56 -14.10
N VAL A 269 36.29 24.06 -12.95
CA VAL A 269 35.32 24.76 -12.08
C VAL A 269 36.01 25.47 -10.92
N ALA A 270 35.50 26.64 -10.53
CA ALA A 270 35.90 27.29 -9.29
C ALA A 270 35.13 26.66 -8.13
N THR A 271 35.80 25.86 -7.30
CA THR A 271 35.17 25.14 -6.18
C THR A 271 34.94 26.02 -4.96
N VAL A 272 35.76 27.07 -4.80
CA VAL A 272 35.69 28.02 -3.70
C VAL A 272 34.97 29.29 -4.15
N PRO A 273 33.93 29.76 -3.43
CA PRO A 273 33.24 31.00 -3.78
C PRO A 273 34.21 32.19 -3.79
N LYS A 274 34.09 33.05 -4.81
CA LYS A 274 34.94 34.24 -5.01
C LYS A 274 36.42 33.96 -5.31
N SER A 275 36.82 32.71 -5.52
CA SER A 275 38.15 32.38 -6.05
C SER A 275 38.15 32.38 -7.58
N SER A 276 39.26 32.84 -8.18
CA SER A 276 39.53 32.71 -9.62
C SER A 276 40.23 31.38 -9.96
N GLU A 277 40.69 30.64 -8.94
CA GLU A 277 41.37 29.37 -9.13
C GLU A 277 40.37 28.31 -9.58
N ARG A 278 40.69 27.64 -10.70
CA ARG A 278 39.85 26.60 -11.30
C ARG A 278 40.55 25.28 -11.17
N VAL A 279 39.87 24.31 -10.56
CA VAL A 279 40.35 22.93 -10.53
C VAL A 279 40.03 22.27 -11.88
N GLU A 280 40.94 21.44 -12.36
CA GLU A 280 40.80 20.72 -13.64
C GLU A 280 39.49 19.94 -13.71
N PHE A 281 39.18 19.18 -12.65
CA PHE A 281 37.91 18.45 -12.53
C PHE A 281 37.36 18.53 -11.10
N ALA A 282 36.04 18.53 -10.97
CA ALA A 282 35.39 18.33 -9.68
C ALA A 282 34.16 17.42 -9.82
N ILE A 283 34.01 16.47 -8.90
CA ILE A 283 32.81 15.62 -8.83
C ILE A 283 31.73 16.37 -8.06
N ARG A 284 30.52 16.33 -8.60
CA ARG A 284 29.34 16.95 -8.02
C ARG A 284 28.69 16.01 -7.01
N LEU A 285 28.85 16.28 -5.72
CA LEU A 285 28.21 15.52 -4.66
C LEU A 285 26.93 16.23 -4.18
N PRO A 286 25.90 15.47 -3.76
CA PRO A 286 24.71 16.04 -3.14
C PRO A 286 25.07 16.74 -1.83
N GLY A 287 24.64 17.98 -1.65
CA GLY A 287 24.80 18.71 -0.38
C GLY A 287 23.95 18.11 0.74
N ARG A 288 24.34 18.37 1.99
CA ARG A 288 23.67 17.88 3.21
C ARG A 288 22.23 18.40 3.38
N ASP A 289 21.85 19.45 2.66
CA ASP A 289 20.48 19.99 2.65
C ASP A 289 19.65 19.33 1.54
N GLY A 290 19.46 18.01 1.64
CA GLY A 290 18.75 17.16 0.68
C GLY A 290 17.23 17.37 0.58
N GLY A 291 16.72 18.58 0.82
CA GLY A 291 15.29 18.88 0.84
C GLY A 291 14.81 19.92 -0.16
N ALA A 292 15.69 20.72 -0.76
CA ALA A 292 15.31 21.76 -1.71
C ALA A 292 16.07 21.58 -3.02
N ASN A 293 15.36 21.69 -4.15
CA ASN A 293 15.90 21.57 -5.50
C ASN A 293 17.01 22.58 -5.86
N ASP A 294 17.39 23.48 -4.95
CA ASP A 294 18.32 24.59 -5.14
C ASP A 294 19.55 24.59 -4.19
N ALA A 295 19.76 23.56 -3.37
CA ALA A 295 20.97 23.51 -2.54
C ALA A 295 22.23 23.42 -3.43
N PRO A 296 23.25 24.28 -3.24
CA PRO A 296 24.46 24.25 -4.05
C PRO A 296 25.17 22.91 -3.87
N PRO A 297 25.67 22.30 -4.96
CA PRO A 297 26.37 21.03 -4.85
C PRO A 297 27.66 21.16 -4.04
N VAL A 298 28.03 20.10 -3.36
CA VAL A 298 29.33 19.99 -2.69
C VAL A 298 30.32 19.44 -3.71
N TRP A 299 31.40 20.16 -3.96
CA TRP A 299 32.41 19.77 -4.95
C TRP A 299 33.48 18.89 -4.32
N LEU A 300 33.82 17.76 -4.95
CA LEU A 300 35.04 17.00 -4.66
C LEU A 300 36.11 17.37 -5.70
N PRO A 301 37.10 18.22 -5.37
CA PRO A 301 38.11 18.68 -6.32
C PRO A 301 39.08 17.54 -6.66
N ILE A 302 39.45 17.43 -7.93
CA ILE A 302 40.42 16.47 -8.45
C ILE A 302 41.39 17.23 -9.36
N ASP A 303 42.66 17.19 -9.01
CA ASP A 303 43.73 17.87 -9.74
C ASP A 303 44.81 16.85 -10.12
N ALA A 304 45.15 16.79 -11.41
CA ALA A 304 46.16 15.89 -11.93
C ALA A 304 47.54 16.56 -11.84
N LYS A 305 48.48 15.91 -11.14
CA LYS A 305 49.88 16.35 -11.14
C LYS A 305 50.79 15.22 -11.56
N PHE A 306 51.75 15.58 -12.41
CA PHE A 306 52.72 14.62 -12.93
C PHE A 306 54.13 15.20 -12.84
N PRO A 307 54.80 15.06 -11.69
CA PRO A 307 56.22 15.41 -11.51
C PRO A 307 57.13 14.40 -12.25
N ARG A 308 56.96 14.32 -13.57
CA ARG A 308 57.62 13.32 -14.42
C ARG A 308 59.14 13.42 -14.36
N GLU A 309 59.71 14.62 -14.30
CA GLU A 309 61.17 14.78 -14.26
C GLU A 309 61.77 14.23 -12.96
N ASP A 310 61.11 14.43 -11.82
CA ASP A 310 61.52 13.85 -10.54
C ASP A 310 61.38 12.32 -10.58
N TYR A 311 60.29 11.83 -11.17
CA TYR A 311 60.04 10.40 -11.33
C TYR A 311 61.03 9.72 -12.30
N GLU A 312 61.30 10.31 -13.47
CA GLU A 312 62.28 9.81 -14.44
C GLU A 312 63.69 9.81 -13.84
N ARG A 313 64.10 10.88 -13.14
CA ARG A 313 65.39 10.92 -12.45
C ARG A 313 65.54 9.79 -11.43
N LEU A 314 64.46 9.47 -10.73
CA LEU A 314 64.43 8.36 -9.80
C LEU A 314 64.56 7.01 -10.52
N ILE A 315 63.82 6.78 -11.60
CA ILE A 315 63.91 5.56 -12.40
C ILE A 315 65.33 5.42 -12.99
N ASP A 316 65.89 6.47 -13.58
CA ASP A 316 67.25 6.48 -14.13
C ASP A 316 68.31 6.19 -13.05
N ALA A 317 68.11 6.66 -11.82
CA ALA A 317 69.00 6.35 -10.70
C ALA A 317 68.86 4.88 -10.25
N GLN A 318 67.64 4.33 -10.26
CA GLN A 318 67.37 2.93 -9.95
C GLN A 318 67.98 1.99 -11.00
N GLU A 319 67.83 2.30 -12.29
CA GLU A 319 68.41 1.53 -13.40
C GLU A 319 69.94 1.51 -13.36
N ARG A 320 70.56 2.61 -12.93
CA ARG A 320 72.00 2.70 -12.72
C ARG A 320 72.49 2.05 -11.42
N ALA A 321 71.58 1.51 -10.61
CA ALA A 321 71.86 0.92 -9.29
C ALA A 321 72.65 1.85 -8.35
N ASP A 322 72.43 3.16 -8.47
CA ASP A 322 73.10 4.18 -7.66
C ASP A 322 72.26 4.51 -6.42
N ALA A 323 72.54 3.86 -5.30
CA ALA A 323 71.76 3.99 -4.08
C ALA A 323 71.71 5.43 -3.53
N ALA A 324 72.77 6.23 -3.71
CA ALA A 324 72.82 7.61 -3.23
C ALA A 324 71.94 8.52 -4.10
N ALA A 325 72.04 8.38 -5.42
CA ALA A 325 71.21 9.13 -6.35
C ALA A 325 69.72 8.75 -6.23
N VAL A 326 69.41 7.49 -5.91
CA VAL A 326 68.04 7.03 -5.66
C VAL A 326 67.44 7.74 -4.44
N ASP A 327 68.15 7.81 -3.30
CA ASP A 327 67.62 8.49 -2.10
C ASP A 327 67.43 10.00 -2.35
N GLU A 328 68.37 10.64 -3.06
CA GLU A 328 68.25 12.06 -3.41
C GLU A 328 67.04 12.33 -4.32
N ALA A 329 66.90 11.57 -5.41
CA ALA A 329 65.78 11.71 -6.34
C ALA A 329 64.43 11.40 -5.67
N ALA A 330 64.39 10.40 -4.79
CA ALA A 330 63.18 10.07 -4.03
C ALA A 330 62.76 11.19 -3.08
N ARG A 331 63.71 11.82 -2.37
CA ARG A 331 63.42 12.98 -1.50
C ARG A 331 62.97 14.20 -2.30
N ALA A 332 63.54 14.42 -3.48
CA ALA A 332 63.10 15.49 -4.37
C ALA A 332 61.66 15.28 -4.84
N LEU A 333 61.31 14.05 -5.25
CA LEU A 333 59.95 13.68 -5.63
C LEU A 333 58.97 13.87 -4.47
N GLU A 334 59.34 13.42 -3.27
CA GLU A 334 58.54 13.58 -2.05
C GLU A 334 58.26 15.07 -1.75
N ALA A 335 59.29 15.91 -1.77
CA ALA A 335 59.16 17.35 -1.53
C ALA A 335 58.27 18.02 -2.58
N ARG A 336 58.38 17.61 -3.85
CA ARG A 336 57.56 18.10 -4.96
C ARG A 336 56.10 17.75 -4.75
N VAL A 337 55.78 16.47 -4.49
CA VAL A 337 54.40 15.99 -4.23
C VAL A 337 53.79 16.70 -3.04
N ARG A 338 54.58 16.92 -1.97
CA ARG A 338 54.13 17.67 -0.79
C ARG A 338 53.76 19.12 -1.12
N ALA A 339 54.55 19.79 -1.96
CA ALA A 339 54.26 21.15 -2.40
C ALA A 339 53.00 21.23 -3.28
N GLU A 340 52.80 20.24 -4.16
CA GLU A 340 51.59 20.16 -4.99
C GLU A 340 50.34 19.92 -4.13
N ALA A 341 50.39 18.99 -3.16
CA ALA A 341 49.29 18.74 -2.24
C ALA A 341 48.93 19.99 -1.41
N ARG A 342 49.93 20.72 -0.92
CA ARG A 342 49.73 22.01 -0.24
C ARG A 342 49.00 23.01 -1.15
N THR A 343 49.43 23.11 -2.41
CA THR A 343 48.83 24.03 -3.39
C THR A 343 47.37 23.67 -3.68
N ILE A 344 47.05 22.38 -3.82
CA ILE A 344 45.68 21.88 -4.02
C ILE A 344 44.81 22.24 -2.81
N ALA A 345 45.32 22.02 -1.60
CA ALA A 345 44.59 22.32 -0.38
C ALA A 345 44.26 23.82 -0.26
N GLU A 346 45.25 24.68 -0.47
CA GLU A 346 45.10 26.14 -0.37
C GLU A 346 44.14 26.71 -1.44
N LYS A 347 44.13 26.12 -2.64
CA LYS A 347 43.32 26.64 -3.77
C LYS A 347 41.90 26.10 -3.83
N TYR A 348 41.69 24.83 -3.47
CA TYR A 348 40.47 24.12 -3.85
C TYR A 348 39.66 23.56 -2.67
N VAL A 349 40.20 23.49 -1.45
CA VAL A 349 39.51 22.90 -0.30
C VAL A 349 38.90 24.01 0.57
N ALA A 350 37.57 24.14 0.53
CA ALA A 350 36.79 25.06 1.37
C ALA A 350 35.40 24.49 1.73
N PRO A 351 35.30 23.63 2.76
CA PRO A 351 34.00 23.27 3.34
C PRO A 351 33.26 24.52 3.86
N PRO A 352 31.93 24.65 3.66
CA PRO A 352 30.97 23.62 3.22
C PRO A 352 30.76 23.51 1.70
N HIS A 353 31.43 24.31 0.87
CA HIS A 353 31.25 24.32 -0.58
C HIS A 353 31.94 23.15 -1.28
N THR A 354 32.98 22.61 -0.63
CA THR A 354 33.72 21.45 -1.09
C THR A 354 33.68 20.34 -0.05
N THR A 355 34.09 19.15 -0.47
CA THR A 355 34.41 18.07 0.46
C THR A 355 35.51 18.47 1.43
N ASP A 356 35.56 17.72 2.51
CA ASP A 356 36.58 17.81 3.55
C ASP A 356 37.97 17.38 3.09
N PHE A 357 38.14 16.99 1.84
CA PHE A 357 39.42 16.62 1.25
C PHE A 357 39.36 16.78 -0.27
N ALA A 358 40.51 16.86 -0.92
CA ALA A 358 40.66 16.83 -2.37
C ALA A 358 41.43 15.59 -2.84
N LEU A 359 41.32 15.26 -4.12
CA LEU A 359 42.07 14.17 -4.73
C LEU A 359 43.25 14.73 -5.53
N LEU A 360 44.45 14.23 -5.23
CA LEU A 360 45.64 14.39 -6.06
C LEU A 360 45.73 13.19 -6.99
N PHE A 361 45.44 13.40 -8.27
CA PHE A 361 45.50 12.34 -9.27
C PHE A 361 46.91 12.22 -9.86
N LEU A 362 47.40 10.98 -9.91
CA LEU A 362 48.68 10.63 -10.51
C LEU A 362 48.41 9.74 -11.73
N PRO A 363 48.82 10.13 -12.95
CA PRO A 363 48.41 9.43 -14.16
C PRO A 363 49.05 8.04 -14.34
N THR A 364 50.21 7.79 -13.72
CA THR A 364 50.90 6.49 -13.81
C THR A 364 50.84 5.72 -12.50
N GLU A 365 50.49 4.44 -12.58
CA GLU A 365 50.50 3.55 -11.42
C GLU A 365 51.88 3.41 -10.79
N GLY A 366 52.95 3.48 -11.60
CA GLY A 366 54.33 3.44 -11.10
C GLY A 366 54.66 4.64 -10.20
N LEU A 367 54.21 5.84 -10.56
CA LEU A 367 54.39 7.03 -9.73
C LEU A 367 53.57 6.94 -8.44
N TYR A 368 52.32 6.47 -8.54
CA TYR A 368 51.48 6.22 -7.37
C TYR A 368 52.12 5.20 -6.40
N ALA A 369 52.64 4.10 -6.93
CA ALA A 369 53.32 3.07 -6.15
C ALA A 369 54.57 3.61 -5.45
N GLU A 370 55.33 4.48 -6.10
CA GLU A 370 56.52 5.07 -5.48
C GLU A 370 56.17 6.02 -4.34
N ILE A 371 55.08 6.78 -4.46
CA ILE A 371 54.59 7.64 -3.37
C ILE A 371 54.11 6.79 -2.18
N LEU A 372 53.44 5.67 -2.43
CA LEU A 372 53.03 4.71 -1.40
C LEU A 372 54.21 4.02 -0.70
N ARG A 373 55.31 3.81 -1.41
CA ARG A 373 56.54 3.23 -0.84
C ARG A 373 57.20 4.11 0.20
N ARG A 374 56.89 5.41 0.23
CA ARG A 374 57.42 6.38 1.20
C ARG A 374 56.62 6.33 2.50
N PRO A 375 57.20 5.82 3.61
CA PRO A 375 56.49 5.68 4.86
C PRO A 375 55.99 7.03 5.38
N GLY A 376 54.68 7.13 5.67
CA GLY A 376 54.06 8.31 6.29
C GLY A 376 53.83 9.50 5.37
N LEU A 377 54.24 9.45 4.08
CA LEU A 377 53.98 10.54 3.14
C LEU A 377 52.48 10.71 2.91
N THR A 378 51.77 9.64 2.52
CA THR A 378 50.32 9.68 2.27
C THR A 378 49.53 10.12 3.50
N ASP A 379 49.91 9.65 4.68
CA ASP A 379 49.27 10.01 5.95
C ASP A 379 49.46 11.50 6.26
N LEU A 380 50.66 12.04 6.00
CA LEU A 380 50.95 13.46 6.14
C LEU A 380 50.13 14.29 5.16
N LEU A 381 50.04 13.89 3.89
CA LEU A 381 49.25 14.61 2.89
C LEU A 381 47.77 14.66 3.28
N GLN A 382 47.23 13.56 3.79
CA GLN A 382 45.85 13.48 4.23
C GLN A 382 45.60 14.30 5.51
N ARG A 383 46.49 14.22 6.50
CA ARG A 383 46.31 14.90 7.79
C ARG A 383 46.54 16.40 7.71
N ASP A 384 47.64 16.81 7.07
CA ASP A 384 48.11 18.20 7.11
C ASP A 384 47.50 19.03 5.96
N TYR A 385 47.26 18.43 4.79
CA TYR A 385 46.72 19.13 3.61
C TYR A 385 45.31 18.68 3.23
N ARG A 386 44.75 17.63 3.86
CA ARG A 386 43.44 17.08 3.48
C ARG A 386 43.41 16.67 2.00
N VAL A 387 44.52 16.12 1.51
CA VAL A 387 44.66 15.64 0.14
C VAL A 387 44.90 14.14 0.15
N THR A 388 44.06 13.40 -0.56
CA THR A 388 44.20 11.96 -0.74
C THR A 388 44.78 11.70 -2.12
N VAL A 389 45.83 10.88 -2.19
CA VAL A 389 46.50 10.52 -3.44
C VAL A 389 45.74 9.37 -4.11
N ALA A 390 45.54 9.46 -5.42
CA ALA A 390 44.89 8.40 -6.20
C ALA A 390 45.61 8.15 -7.53
N GLY A 391 46.00 6.89 -7.79
CA GLY A 391 46.36 6.41 -9.12
C GLY A 391 45.11 6.04 -9.95
N PRO A 392 45.26 5.67 -11.25
CA PRO A 392 44.14 5.32 -12.13
C PRO A 392 43.21 4.23 -11.59
N THR A 393 43.76 3.16 -11.04
CA THR A 393 43.00 2.02 -10.48
C THR A 393 42.31 2.42 -9.19
N THR A 394 42.98 3.18 -8.34
CA THR A 394 42.43 3.64 -7.06
C THR A 394 41.30 4.65 -7.28
N LEU A 395 41.49 5.58 -8.23
CA LEU A 395 40.44 6.51 -8.63
C LEU A 395 39.24 5.76 -9.19
N THR A 396 39.46 4.80 -10.09
CA THR A 396 38.39 3.95 -10.66
C THR A 396 37.59 3.23 -9.56
N ALA A 397 38.27 2.65 -8.56
CA ALA A 397 37.62 1.99 -7.43
C ALA A 397 36.81 2.98 -6.57
N LEU A 398 37.35 4.19 -6.33
CA LEU A 398 36.66 5.26 -5.62
C LEU A 398 35.42 5.73 -6.38
N LEU A 399 35.53 5.92 -7.70
CA LEU A 399 34.42 6.30 -8.58
C LEU A 399 33.32 5.24 -8.61
N ASN A 400 33.68 3.95 -8.71
CA ASN A 400 32.73 2.84 -8.61
C ASN A 400 31.95 2.85 -7.29
N SER A 401 32.66 3.13 -6.19
CA SER A 401 32.03 3.23 -4.87
C SER A 401 31.06 4.42 -4.80
N LEU A 402 31.44 5.57 -5.39
CA LEU A 402 30.57 6.75 -5.49
C LEU A 402 29.35 6.52 -6.38
N GLN A 403 29.47 5.76 -7.48
CA GLN A 403 28.34 5.45 -8.36
C GLN A 403 27.18 4.78 -7.62
N MET A 404 27.47 3.87 -6.69
CA MET A 404 26.43 3.20 -5.90
C MET A 404 25.70 4.20 -5.00
N GLY A 405 26.43 5.17 -4.44
CA GLY A 405 25.85 6.30 -3.70
C GLY A 405 24.94 7.19 -4.56
N PHE A 406 25.37 7.53 -5.79
CA PHE A 406 24.54 8.30 -6.71
C PHE A 406 23.29 7.55 -7.18
N ARG A 407 23.38 6.23 -7.42
CA ARG A 407 22.22 5.40 -7.80
C ARG A 407 21.18 5.37 -6.68
N THR A 408 21.59 5.18 -5.43
CA THR A 408 20.68 5.19 -4.28
C THR A 408 20.00 6.56 -4.13
N LEU A 409 20.74 7.66 -4.26
CA LEU A 409 20.16 9.01 -4.19
C LEU A 409 19.17 9.28 -5.35
N ALA A 410 19.49 8.84 -6.56
CA ALA A 410 18.61 9.02 -7.71
C ALA A 410 17.28 8.26 -7.53
N ILE A 411 17.31 7.08 -6.89
CA ILE A 411 16.12 6.30 -6.53
C ILE A 411 15.30 7.04 -5.46
N GLU A 412 15.96 7.64 -4.46
CA GLU A 412 15.30 8.42 -3.41
C GLU A 412 14.57 9.65 -3.98
N LYS A 413 15.22 10.42 -4.87
CA LYS A 413 14.60 11.58 -5.54
C LYS A 413 13.38 11.20 -6.36
N ARG A 414 13.47 10.15 -7.19
CA ARG A 414 12.33 9.65 -7.97
C ARG A 414 11.18 9.19 -7.09
N SER A 415 11.48 8.60 -5.94
CA SER A 415 10.44 8.20 -4.97
C SER A 415 9.76 9.44 -4.36
N SER A 416 10.51 10.49 -4.06
CA SER A 416 9.96 11.77 -3.61
C SER A 416 9.10 12.47 -4.68
N GLU A 417 9.48 12.40 -5.95
CA GLU A 417 8.66 12.89 -7.07
C GLU A 417 7.33 12.14 -7.16
N VAL A 418 7.34 10.81 -6.99
CA VAL A 418 6.11 10.01 -6.95
C VAL A 418 5.19 10.46 -5.81
N TRP A 419 5.73 10.74 -4.62
CA TRP A 419 4.94 11.27 -3.50
C TRP A 419 4.33 12.65 -3.80
N GLN A 420 5.05 13.54 -4.48
CA GLN A 420 4.50 14.84 -4.91
C GLN A 420 3.37 14.67 -5.93
N VAL A 421 3.56 13.79 -6.92
CA VAL A 421 2.53 13.49 -7.92
C VAL A 421 1.30 12.87 -7.24
N LEU A 422 1.47 11.93 -6.31
CA LEU A 422 0.37 11.36 -5.53
C LEU A 422 -0.35 12.42 -4.68
N GLY A 423 0.37 13.38 -4.10
CA GLY A 423 -0.21 14.51 -3.38
C GLY A 423 -1.05 15.43 -4.28
N ALA A 424 -0.56 15.72 -5.49
CA ALA A 424 -1.31 16.47 -6.50
C ALA A 424 -2.58 15.70 -6.93
N VAL A 425 -2.46 14.41 -7.21
CA VAL A 425 -3.60 13.54 -7.58
C VAL A 425 -4.63 13.46 -6.45
N LYS A 426 -4.21 13.34 -5.18
CA LYS A 426 -5.11 13.37 -4.01
C LYS A 426 -5.92 14.66 -3.95
N THR A 427 -5.29 15.79 -4.27
CA THR A 427 -5.95 17.10 -4.31
C THR A 427 -7.00 17.17 -5.41
N GLU A 428 -6.68 16.66 -6.61
CA GLU A 428 -7.64 16.57 -7.71
C GLU A 428 -8.81 15.61 -7.41
N PHE A 429 -8.56 14.49 -6.74
CA PHE A 429 -9.64 13.60 -6.26
C PHE A 429 -10.57 14.27 -5.24
N GLY A 430 -10.03 15.14 -4.38
CA GLY A 430 -10.84 15.98 -3.49
C GLY A 430 -11.80 16.89 -4.26
N LYS A 431 -11.28 17.61 -5.27
CA LYS A 431 -12.09 18.47 -6.14
C LYS A 431 -13.15 17.67 -6.92
N PHE A 432 -12.82 16.47 -7.37
CA PHE A 432 -13.78 15.58 -8.04
C PHE A 432 -14.92 15.17 -7.08
N GLY A 433 -14.61 14.92 -5.81
CA GLY A 433 -15.61 14.69 -4.76
C GLY A 433 -16.59 15.85 -4.61
N ASP A 434 -16.11 17.09 -4.62
CA ASP A 434 -16.95 18.29 -4.53
C ASP A 434 -17.87 18.47 -5.76
N VAL A 435 -17.40 18.07 -6.94
CA VAL A 435 -18.23 18.06 -8.16
C VAL A 435 -19.31 16.99 -8.05
N LEU A 436 -18.97 15.78 -7.58
CA LEU A 436 -19.93 14.70 -7.40
C LEU A 436 -21.01 15.05 -6.37
N ALA A 437 -20.63 15.72 -5.27
CA ALA A 437 -21.55 16.21 -4.25
C ALA A 437 -22.54 17.24 -4.81
N ARG A 438 -22.06 18.17 -5.65
CA ARG A 438 -22.91 19.14 -6.35
C ARG A 438 -23.90 18.45 -7.30
N THR A 439 -23.43 17.50 -8.11
CA THR A 439 -24.29 16.72 -9.02
C THR A 439 -25.38 15.97 -8.27
N LYS A 440 -25.06 15.36 -7.11
CA LYS A 440 -26.06 14.71 -6.25
C LYS A 440 -27.14 15.69 -5.76
N SER A 441 -26.74 16.87 -5.28
CA SER A 441 -27.68 17.91 -4.85
C SER A 441 -28.59 18.39 -5.99
N GLN A 442 -28.05 18.50 -7.21
CA GLN A 442 -28.84 18.85 -8.39
C GLN A 442 -29.88 17.79 -8.70
N LEU A 443 -29.49 16.51 -8.68
CA LEU A 443 -30.40 15.37 -8.89
C LEU A 443 -31.53 15.34 -7.86
N GLU A 444 -31.23 15.53 -6.57
CA GLU A 444 -32.25 15.59 -5.52
C GLU A 444 -33.25 16.74 -5.72
N THR A 445 -32.79 17.86 -6.29
CA THR A 445 -33.65 19.00 -6.63
C THR A 445 -34.58 18.68 -7.81
N VAL A 446 -34.05 17.97 -8.82
CA VAL A 446 -34.83 17.47 -9.96
C VAL A 446 -35.87 16.45 -9.48
N THR A 447 -35.48 15.50 -8.62
CA THR A 447 -36.41 14.52 -8.03
C THR A 447 -37.58 15.20 -7.30
N ARG A 448 -37.30 16.18 -6.43
CA ARG A 448 -38.35 16.95 -5.74
C ARG A 448 -39.28 17.69 -6.72
N SER A 449 -38.75 18.22 -7.82
CA SER A 449 -39.55 18.90 -8.84
C SER A 449 -40.50 17.93 -9.56
N ILE A 450 -40.04 16.70 -9.83
CA ILE A 450 -40.87 15.65 -10.43
C ILE A 450 -42.00 15.25 -9.48
N GLU A 451 -41.71 15.05 -8.18
CA GLU A 451 -42.72 14.72 -7.17
C GLU A 451 -43.81 15.80 -7.06
N ALA A 452 -43.42 17.08 -7.09
CA ALA A 452 -44.36 18.19 -7.06
C ALA A 452 -45.25 18.24 -8.32
N ALA A 453 -44.67 17.98 -9.50
CA ALA A 453 -45.42 17.88 -10.75
C ALA A 453 -46.41 16.71 -10.73
N GLU A 454 -46.03 15.56 -10.18
CA GLU A 454 -46.91 14.39 -10.04
C GLU A 454 -48.09 14.67 -9.10
N GLN A 455 -47.86 15.32 -7.95
CA GLN A 455 -48.93 15.75 -7.05
C GLN A 455 -49.89 16.72 -7.74
N ARG A 456 -49.36 17.74 -8.43
CA ARG A 456 -50.18 18.72 -9.14
C ARG A 456 -51.03 18.05 -10.23
N THR A 457 -50.45 17.09 -10.94
CA THR A 457 -51.15 16.29 -11.97
C THR A 457 -52.26 15.44 -11.35
N ARG A 458 -52.01 14.80 -10.20
CA ARG A 458 -53.06 14.08 -9.44
C ARG A 458 -54.20 14.97 -9.00
N VAL A 459 -53.90 16.17 -8.49
CA VAL A 459 -54.92 17.15 -8.08
C VAL A 459 -55.71 17.66 -9.28
N MET A 460 -55.04 17.97 -10.40
CA MET A 460 -55.70 18.35 -11.66
C MET A 460 -56.61 17.23 -12.15
N ASN A 461 -56.15 15.98 -12.22
CA ASN A 461 -56.98 14.83 -12.61
C ASN A 461 -58.19 14.63 -11.68
N ARG A 462 -58.05 14.89 -10.37
CA ARG A 462 -59.17 14.83 -9.43
C ARG A 462 -60.20 15.94 -9.70
N LYS A 463 -59.75 17.17 -9.99
CA LYS A 463 -60.64 18.28 -10.35
C LYS A 463 -61.30 18.08 -11.72
N LEU A 464 -60.56 17.59 -12.72
CA LEU A 464 -61.10 17.25 -14.05
C LEU A 464 -62.19 16.16 -13.96
N LYS A 465 -62.00 15.13 -13.15
CA LYS A 465 -63.04 14.11 -12.86
C LYS A 465 -64.27 14.67 -12.14
N GLN A 466 -64.14 15.77 -11.39
CA GLN A 466 -65.27 16.45 -10.78
C GLN A 466 -66.02 17.35 -11.76
N VAL A 467 -65.35 17.82 -12.82
CA VAL A 467 -65.96 18.65 -13.88
C VAL A 467 -66.70 17.80 -14.92
N GLU A 468 -66.31 16.54 -15.13
CA GLU A 468 -67.06 15.59 -15.98
C GLU A 468 -68.40 15.10 -15.38
N ALA A 469 -68.73 15.45 -14.14
CA ALA A 469 -70.02 15.13 -13.52
C ALA A 469 -70.84 16.40 -13.27
N LEU A 470 -71.31 17.04 -14.35
CA LEU A 470 -72.40 18.01 -14.29
C LEU A 470 -73.63 17.43 -15.02
N PRO A 471 -74.83 17.40 -14.39
CA PRO A 471 -76.07 16.90 -14.99
C PRO A 471 -76.39 17.63 -16.30
N GLY A 472 -76.89 16.89 -17.28
CA GLY A 472 -77.05 17.31 -18.68
C GLY A 472 -78.10 18.40 -18.97
N ASP A 473 -78.29 19.40 -18.11
CA ASP A 473 -79.33 20.43 -18.29
C ASP A 473 -78.84 21.88 -18.27
N THR A 474 -77.52 22.13 -18.24
CA THR A 474 -76.95 23.49 -18.32
C THR A 474 -75.85 23.65 -19.38
N ALA A 475 -75.90 22.87 -20.47
CA ALA A 475 -75.02 23.06 -21.63
C ALA A 475 -75.65 23.94 -22.74
N ALA A 476 -76.95 24.25 -22.67
CA ALA A 476 -77.65 25.00 -23.71
C ALA A 476 -77.68 26.54 -23.50
N GLY A 477 -77.14 27.05 -22.39
CA GLY A 477 -77.19 28.48 -22.04
C GLY A 477 -75.90 29.29 -22.27
N LEU A 478 -74.79 28.64 -22.63
CA LEU A 478 -73.47 29.28 -22.76
C LEU A 478 -72.97 29.46 -24.20
N LEU A 479 -73.75 28.99 -25.18
CA LEU A 479 -73.56 29.33 -26.59
C LEU A 479 -74.66 30.31 -27.00
N GLY A 480 -74.65 31.47 -26.36
CA GLY A 480 -75.41 32.64 -26.78
C GLY A 480 -74.83 33.18 -28.08
N ALA A 481 -75.68 33.23 -29.09
CA ALA A 481 -75.46 33.94 -30.34
C ALA A 481 -75.24 35.45 -30.12
N ASP A 482 -74.69 36.06 -31.16
CA ASP A 482 -74.66 37.49 -31.48
C ASP A 482 -73.45 38.32 -31.01
N GLY A 483 -72.55 38.56 -31.97
CA GLY A 483 -72.34 39.91 -32.50
C GLY A 483 -71.07 40.67 -32.09
N VAL A 484 -70.20 40.92 -33.09
CA VAL A 484 -69.47 42.19 -33.43
C VAL A 484 -68.58 42.80 -32.31
N ASP A 485 -67.29 43.13 -32.46
CA ASP A 485 -66.50 43.74 -33.55
C ASP A 485 -64.99 43.46 -33.31
N PRO A 486 -64.11 43.45 -34.34
CA PRO A 486 -62.66 43.36 -34.17
C PRO A 486 -62.02 44.75 -34.30
N ASP A 487 -61.56 45.32 -33.19
CA ASP A 487 -60.47 46.33 -33.18
C ASP A 487 -59.94 46.46 -31.74
N ASP A 488 -58.74 45.94 -31.50
CA ASP A 488 -57.60 46.66 -30.92
C ASP A 488 -56.50 45.69 -30.44
N ALA A 489 -55.33 45.84 -31.08
CA ALA A 489 -53.95 45.50 -30.70
C ALA A 489 -53.55 44.03 -30.45
#